data_AF-A0A6P7GWG6-F1
#
_entry.id   AF-A0A6P7GWG6-F1
#
_cell.length_a   1.000
_cell.length_b   1.000
_cell.length_c   1.000
_cell.angle_alpha   90.00
_cell.angle_beta   90.00
_cell.angle_gamma   90.00
#
_symmetry.space_group_name_H-M   'P 1'
#
loop_
_entity.id
_entity.type
_entity.pdbx_description
1 polymer ?
#
loop_
_entity_poly.entity_id
_entity_poly.type
_entity_poly.pdbx_seq_one_letter_code
_entity_poly.pdbx_strand_id
1 'polypeptide(L)'
;MAFIWCLIYVLVFDVTEILSDASECSEDSTCVPLSLCTHTRSSHVFYSCHSGLNSYCCPFEGVNQTTADIFSRRQSAFPPNCGVVLTTNKITGGETADLGQFPWMALLGYQQTQLDFIEYLCGGTLITETFVLTAAHCLGVGPNHQL
;
A
#
# COMPACT_ATOMS: atom_id res chain seq x y z
N MET A 1 -21.44 28.98 22.03
CA MET A 1 -22.06 28.45 20.79
C MET A 1 -21.18 28.62 19.53
N ALA A 2 -19.96 29.18 19.63
CA ALA A 2 -19.03 29.31 18.49
C ALA A 2 -18.13 28.08 18.24
N PHE A 3 -17.96 27.19 19.22
CA PHE A 3 -17.08 26.01 19.08
C PHE A 3 -17.65 24.93 18.15
N ILE A 4 -18.97 24.81 18.05
CA ILE A 4 -19.62 23.77 17.22
C ILE A 4 -19.50 24.10 15.73
N TRP A 5 -19.56 25.39 15.38
CA TRP A 5 -19.37 25.84 13.99
C TRP A 5 -17.93 25.67 13.52
N CYS A 6 -16.93 25.83 14.40
CA CYS A 6 -15.53 25.58 14.07
C CYS A 6 -15.26 24.08 13.83
N LEU A 7 -15.85 23.19 14.65
CA LEU A 7 -15.73 21.75 14.47
C LEU A 7 -16.39 21.26 13.16
N ILE A 8 -17.55 21.82 12.78
CA ILE A 8 -18.18 21.47 11.49
C ILE A 8 -17.32 21.97 10.31
N TYR A 9 -16.71 23.15 10.41
CA TYR A 9 -15.84 23.68 9.35
C TYR A 9 -14.55 22.87 9.19
N VAL A 10 -13.93 22.45 10.31
CA VAL A 10 -12.75 21.57 10.32
C VAL A 10 -13.09 20.18 9.79
N LEU A 11 -14.21 19.58 10.22
CA LEU A 11 -14.65 18.27 9.73
C LEU A 11 -15.03 18.29 8.24
N VAL A 12 -15.58 19.40 7.73
CA VAL A 12 -15.88 19.53 6.29
C VAL A 12 -14.60 19.76 5.49
N PHE A 13 -13.63 20.54 6.00
CA PHE A 13 -12.32 20.71 5.35
C PHE A 13 -11.57 19.38 5.22
N ASP A 14 -11.51 18.58 6.28
CA ASP A 14 -10.85 17.26 6.26
C ASP A 14 -11.54 16.26 5.32
N VAL A 15 -12.89 16.23 5.26
CA VAL A 15 -13.59 15.24 4.43
C VAL A 15 -13.52 15.57 2.93
N THR A 16 -13.42 16.84 2.54
CA THR A 16 -13.30 17.22 1.12
C THR A 16 -11.88 17.10 0.57
N GLU A 17 -10.84 17.17 1.40
CA GLU A 17 -9.44 17.02 0.96
C GLU A 17 -8.92 15.57 1.00
N ILE A 18 -9.58 14.65 1.72
CA ILE A 18 -9.18 13.22 1.70
C ILE A 18 -9.60 12.51 0.38
N LEU A 19 -10.43 13.14 -0.46
CA LEU A 19 -10.84 12.60 -1.76
C LEU A 19 -10.06 13.16 -2.96
N SER A 20 -8.88 13.78 -2.76
CA SER A 20 -8.09 14.35 -3.87
C SER A 20 -6.76 13.68 -4.18
N ASP A 21 -6.56 12.39 -3.84
CA ASP A 21 -5.32 11.68 -4.21
C ASP A 21 -5.56 10.32 -4.90
N ALA A 22 -6.58 10.29 -5.78
CA ALA A 22 -6.55 9.31 -6.86
C ALA A 22 -5.43 9.74 -7.83
N SER A 23 -4.31 9.02 -7.84
CA SER A 23 -3.26 9.19 -8.84
C SER A 23 -3.77 8.71 -10.21
N GLU A 24 -4.56 9.58 -10.83
CA GLU A 24 -5.08 9.41 -12.18
C GLU A 24 -4.04 10.00 -13.14
N CYS A 25 -3.64 9.21 -14.13
CA CYS A 25 -2.72 9.66 -15.16
C CYS A 25 -3.37 10.79 -15.98
N SER A 26 -2.56 11.71 -16.51
CA SER A 26 -3.04 12.76 -17.44
C SER A 26 -3.75 12.13 -18.64
N GLU A 27 -4.66 12.84 -19.30
CA GLU A 27 -5.54 12.31 -20.36
C GLU A 27 -4.80 11.59 -21.52
N ASP A 28 -3.53 11.92 -21.76
CA ASP A 28 -2.68 11.30 -22.79
C ASP A 28 -1.75 10.17 -22.28
N SER A 29 -1.97 9.70 -21.05
CA SER A 29 -1.13 8.71 -20.38
C SER A 29 -1.95 7.63 -19.69
N THR A 30 -1.41 6.41 -19.69
CA THR A 30 -2.09 5.25 -19.11
C THR A 30 -1.21 4.58 -18.08
N CYS A 31 -1.84 3.99 -17.06
CA CYS A 31 -1.16 3.32 -15.97
C CYS A 31 -0.70 1.93 -16.42
N VAL A 32 0.60 1.76 -16.68
CA VAL A 32 1.18 0.47 -17.09
C VAL A 32 2.49 0.18 -16.36
N PRO A 33 2.87 -1.10 -16.21
CA PRO A 33 4.22 -1.48 -15.79
C PRO A 33 5.32 -0.91 -16.71
N LEU A 34 6.50 -0.63 -16.15
CA LEU A 34 7.69 -0.18 -16.91
C LEU A 34 8.05 -1.11 -18.08
N SER A 35 7.79 -2.40 -17.95
CA SER A 35 8.04 -3.40 -19.01
C SER A 35 7.21 -3.21 -20.27
N LEU A 36 6.10 -2.46 -20.19
CA LEU A 36 5.17 -2.22 -21.30
C LEU A 36 5.31 -0.82 -21.92
N CYS A 37 6.22 0.00 -21.40
CA CYS A 37 6.48 1.35 -21.89
C CYS A 37 7.70 1.33 -22.84
N THR A 38 7.47 1.55 -24.13
CA THR A 38 8.50 1.42 -25.18
C THR A 38 9.31 2.70 -25.40
N HIS A 39 8.87 3.83 -24.84
CA HIS A 39 9.55 5.12 -24.96
C HIS A 39 10.39 5.46 -23.72
N THR A 40 11.67 5.08 -23.77
CA THR A 40 12.68 5.51 -22.79
C THR A 40 13.69 6.46 -23.43
N ARG A 41 13.23 7.63 -23.91
CA ARG A 41 14.18 8.68 -24.30
C ARG A 41 13.72 10.09 -23.87
N SER A 42 14.17 10.40 -22.67
CA SER A 42 14.48 11.72 -22.09
C SER A 42 13.34 12.71 -21.86
N SER A 43 13.21 13.05 -20.58
CA SER A 43 12.51 14.20 -19.99
C SER A 43 11.02 13.97 -19.77
N HIS A 44 10.54 14.25 -18.56
CA HIS A 44 9.16 14.07 -18.05
C HIS A 44 8.89 12.76 -17.31
N VAL A 45 9.44 12.73 -16.09
CA VAL A 45 8.89 12.19 -14.83
C VAL A 45 7.86 11.05 -14.96
N PHE A 46 8.30 9.84 -14.60
CA PHE A 46 7.40 8.72 -14.31
C PHE A 46 6.67 9.00 -12.99
N TYR A 47 5.37 9.26 -13.03
CA TYR A 47 4.53 9.35 -11.83
C TYR A 47 3.92 7.98 -11.55
N SER A 48 3.93 7.56 -10.28
CA SER A 48 3.28 6.33 -9.82
C SER A 48 1.76 6.49 -9.82
N CYS A 49 1.03 5.49 -10.30
CA CYS A 49 -0.44 5.46 -10.34
C CYS A 49 -1.01 4.36 -9.42
N HIS A 50 -2.22 4.58 -8.90
CA HIS A 50 -2.80 3.88 -7.73
C HIS A 50 -3.18 2.40 -7.92
N SER A 51 -2.81 1.75 -9.03
CA SER A 51 -3.26 0.37 -9.31
C SER A 51 -2.52 -0.72 -8.53
N GLY A 52 -1.89 -0.38 -7.40
CA GLY A 52 -1.51 -1.37 -6.39
C GLY A 52 -0.28 -2.23 -6.70
N LEU A 53 0.72 -1.71 -7.41
CA LEU A 53 2.18 -2.01 -7.33
C LEU A 53 2.87 -1.78 -8.70
N ASN A 54 4.07 -1.18 -8.66
CA ASN A 54 5.05 -1.02 -9.75
C ASN A 54 4.51 -0.55 -11.13
N SER A 55 3.49 0.30 -11.13
CA SER A 55 2.87 0.86 -12.33
C SER A 55 3.11 2.37 -12.40
N TYR A 56 3.35 2.87 -13.61
CA TYR A 56 3.71 4.25 -13.89
C TYR A 56 2.85 4.78 -15.03
N CYS A 57 2.61 6.09 -15.05
CA CYS A 57 1.95 6.73 -16.19
C CYS A 57 2.88 6.72 -17.41
N CYS A 58 2.53 5.94 -18.44
CA CYS A 58 3.22 5.91 -19.73
C CYS A 58 2.36 6.62 -20.79
N PRO A 59 2.94 7.48 -21.63
CA PRO A 59 2.23 8.10 -22.75
C PRO A 59 1.60 7.06 -23.69
N PHE A 60 0.40 7.34 -24.21
CA PHE A 60 -0.37 6.41 -25.06
C PHE A 60 0.40 5.94 -26.31
N GLU A 61 1.23 6.80 -26.89
CA GLU A 61 2.08 6.46 -28.05
C GLU A 61 3.16 5.40 -27.73
N GLY A 62 3.43 5.14 -26.45
CA GLY A 62 4.46 4.20 -25.99
C GLY A 62 3.96 2.80 -25.61
N VAL A 63 2.65 2.52 -25.67
CA VAL A 63 2.06 1.28 -25.17
C VAL A 63 1.80 0.27 -26.28
N ASN A 64 2.27 -0.97 -26.10
CA ASN A 64 1.97 -2.06 -27.03
C ASN A 64 0.56 -2.61 -26.76
N GLN A 65 -0.45 -2.02 -27.42
CA GLN A 65 -1.88 -2.18 -27.14
C GLN A 65 -2.36 -3.64 -27.11
N THR A 66 -1.79 -4.52 -27.92
CA THR A 66 -2.19 -5.95 -27.98
C THR A 66 -1.77 -6.74 -26.74
N THR A 67 -0.74 -6.28 -26.03
CA THR A 67 -0.24 -6.89 -24.79
C THR A 67 -0.88 -6.31 -23.53
N ALA A 68 -1.33 -5.06 -23.57
CA ALA A 68 -1.97 -4.38 -22.43
C ALA A 68 -3.31 -5.04 -22.05
N ASP A 69 -4.13 -5.42 -23.03
CA ASP A 69 -5.40 -6.13 -22.80
C ASP A 69 -5.23 -7.57 -22.30
N ILE A 70 -4.10 -8.21 -22.63
CA ILE A 70 -3.76 -9.58 -22.18
C ILE A 70 -3.16 -9.56 -20.76
N PHE A 71 -2.33 -8.55 -20.44
CA PHE A 71 -1.75 -8.35 -19.10
C PHE A 71 -2.76 -7.83 -18.08
N SER A 72 -3.71 -6.99 -18.50
CA SER A 72 -4.86 -6.58 -17.68
C SER A 72 -5.68 -7.79 -17.18
N ARG A 73 -5.54 -8.95 -17.84
CA ARG A 73 -6.23 -10.20 -17.50
C ARG A 73 -5.35 -11.28 -16.85
N ARG A 74 -4.03 -11.08 -16.70
CA ARG A 74 -3.14 -12.08 -16.08
C ARG A 74 -2.16 -11.45 -15.10
N GLN A 75 -2.38 -11.83 -13.84
CA GLN A 75 -1.53 -11.69 -12.66
C GLN A 75 -1.55 -10.32 -11.97
N SER A 76 -2.61 -10.12 -11.19
CA SER A 76 -2.52 -9.36 -9.93
C SER A 76 -1.25 -9.78 -9.19
N ALA A 77 -0.44 -8.81 -8.74
CA ALA A 77 0.71 -9.04 -7.87
C ALA A 77 0.28 -9.62 -6.50
N PHE A 78 -1.00 -9.46 -6.15
CA PHE A 78 -1.60 -10.05 -4.96
C PHE A 78 -2.09 -11.47 -5.24
N PRO A 79 -1.91 -12.39 -4.28
CA PRO A 79 -2.42 -13.75 -4.40
C PRO A 79 -3.95 -13.72 -4.57
N PRO A 80 -4.52 -14.62 -5.39
CA PRO A 80 -5.95 -14.64 -5.68
C PRO A 80 -6.81 -14.95 -4.45
N ASN A 81 -6.21 -15.55 -3.42
CA ASN A 81 -6.85 -15.83 -2.13
C ASN A 81 -6.18 -14.96 -1.06
N CYS A 82 -6.76 -13.79 -0.79
CA CYS A 82 -6.32 -12.87 0.27
C CYS A 82 -7.49 -12.52 1.21
N GLY A 83 -7.19 -12.06 2.43
CA GLY A 83 -8.21 -11.57 3.36
C GLY A 83 -9.20 -12.62 3.90
N VAL A 84 -8.92 -13.92 3.75
CA VAL A 84 -9.79 -15.00 4.24
C VAL A 84 -9.66 -15.14 5.76
N VAL A 85 -10.69 -14.72 6.50
CA VAL A 85 -10.80 -14.93 7.95
C VAL A 85 -11.65 -16.19 8.19
N LEU A 86 -11.25 -17.02 9.17
CA LEU A 86 -12.01 -18.21 9.57
C LEU A 86 -13.31 -17.90 10.34
N THR A 87 -13.50 -16.64 10.77
CA THR A 87 -14.67 -16.17 11.52
C THR A 87 -15.20 -14.85 10.94
N THR A 88 -16.52 -14.68 10.92
CA THR A 88 -17.21 -13.49 10.36
C THR A 88 -17.67 -12.51 11.44
N ASN A 89 -17.38 -12.78 12.71
CA ASN A 89 -17.84 -11.96 13.82
C ASN A 89 -17.00 -10.69 13.93
N LYS A 90 -17.68 -9.55 14.05
CA LYS A 90 -17.04 -8.27 14.32
C LYS A 90 -16.51 -8.27 15.75
N ILE A 91 -15.18 -8.24 15.91
CA ILE A 91 -14.54 -8.14 17.22
C ILE A 91 -14.90 -6.79 17.87
N THR A 92 -15.46 -6.82 19.07
CA THR A 92 -15.62 -5.64 19.93
C THR A 92 -15.00 -5.96 21.29
N GLY A 93 -14.19 -5.04 21.84
CA GLY A 93 -13.52 -5.27 23.13
C GLY A 93 -12.19 -6.04 23.07
N GLY A 94 -11.86 -6.67 21.93
CA GLY A 94 -10.59 -7.39 21.73
C GLY A 94 -10.51 -8.68 22.54
N GLU A 95 -10.16 -9.78 21.88
CA GLU A 95 -9.89 -11.06 22.52
C GLU A 95 -8.67 -11.71 21.87
N THR A 96 -8.08 -12.70 22.54
CA THR A 96 -6.95 -13.45 21.97
C THR A 96 -7.41 -14.18 20.71
N ALA A 97 -6.67 -14.01 19.62
CA ALA A 97 -6.98 -14.65 18.36
C ALA A 97 -6.71 -16.17 18.41
N ASP A 98 -7.56 -16.94 17.74
CA ASP A 98 -7.33 -18.37 17.53
C ASP A 98 -6.13 -18.60 16.59
N LEU A 99 -5.52 -19.78 16.69
CA LEU A 99 -4.44 -20.18 15.80
C LEU A 99 -4.91 -20.14 14.34
N GLY A 100 -4.22 -19.33 13.52
CA GLY A 100 -4.52 -19.18 12.10
C GLY A 100 -5.75 -18.31 11.79
N GLN A 101 -6.37 -17.64 12.78
CA GLN A 101 -7.52 -16.77 12.55
C GLN A 101 -7.20 -15.60 11.60
N PHE A 102 -5.99 -15.06 11.70
CA PHE A 102 -5.49 -13.97 10.86
C PHE A 102 -4.15 -14.37 10.23
N PRO A 103 -4.17 -15.17 9.15
CA PRO A 103 -2.97 -15.81 8.60
C PRO A 103 -1.96 -14.83 7.99
N TRP A 104 -2.36 -13.59 7.69
CA TRP A 104 -1.48 -12.54 7.20
C TRP A 104 -0.75 -11.78 8.31
N MET A 105 -1.05 -12.02 9.59
CA MET A 105 -0.37 -11.31 10.68
C MET A 105 1.11 -11.69 10.73
N ALA A 106 1.98 -10.68 10.63
CA ALA A 106 3.42 -10.83 10.76
C ALA A 106 3.92 -10.10 12.01
N LEU A 107 4.94 -10.66 12.65
CA LEU A 107 5.64 -10.05 13.78
C LEU A 107 7.07 -9.71 13.34
N LEU A 108 7.48 -8.46 13.55
CA LEU A 108 8.79 -7.97 13.14
C LEU A 108 9.78 -8.09 14.29
N GLY A 109 10.80 -8.93 14.09
CA GLY A 109 11.87 -9.18 15.04
C GLY A 109 13.13 -8.37 14.71
N TYR A 110 13.71 -7.76 15.74
CA TYR A 110 14.92 -6.95 15.67
C TYR A 110 16.02 -7.64 16.46
N GLN A 111 17.14 -7.89 15.81
CA GLN A 111 18.33 -8.40 16.47
C GLN A 111 19.23 -7.22 16.85
N GLN A 112 19.26 -6.89 18.15
CA GLN A 112 20.17 -5.88 18.68
C GLN A 112 21.58 -6.50 18.76
N THR A 113 22.61 -5.77 18.31
CA THR A 113 24.01 -6.25 18.37
C THR A 113 24.51 -6.52 19.79
N GLN A 114 23.84 -5.98 20.80
CA GLN A 114 24.21 -6.10 22.21
C GLN A 114 23.38 -7.12 22.99
N LEU A 115 22.36 -7.71 22.36
CA LEU A 115 21.45 -8.65 23.01
C LEU A 115 21.51 -10.00 22.28
N ASP A 116 21.53 -11.09 23.04
CA ASP A 116 21.50 -12.46 22.52
C ASP A 116 20.06 -12.93 22.19
N PHE A 117 19.08 -12.03 22.14
CA PHE A 117 17.69 -12.36 21.83
C PHE A 117 17.09 -11.39 20.79
N ILE A 118 16.05 -11.88 20.11
CA ILE A 118 15.28 -11.10 19.13
C ILE A 118 14.16 -10.37 19.88
N GLU A 119 14.11 -9.06 19.74
CA GLU A 119 13.01 -8.23 20.25
C GLU A 119 11.92 -8.07 19.20
N TYR A 120 10.66 -8.22 19.61
CA TYR A 120 9.51 -8.07 18.72
C TYR A 120 8.73 -6.81 19.09
N LEU A 121 8.97 -5.73 18.37
CA LEU A 121 8.46 -4.39 18.72
C LEU A 121 7.40 -3.87 17.74
N CYS A 122 7.27 -4.49 16.57
CA CYS A 122 6.35 -4.06 15.52
C CYS A 122 5.60 -5.24 14.88
N GLY A 123 4.49 -4.93 14.24
CA GLY A 123 3.72 -5.85 13.42
C GLY A 123 3.86 -5.56 11.92
N GLY A 124 3.29 -6.45 11.12
CA GLY A 124 3.15 -6.30 9.68
C GLY A 124 2.02 -7.16 9.13
N THR A 125 1.75 -7.01 7.84
CA THR A 125 0.74 -7.77 7.10
C THR A 125 1.36 -8.39 5.85
N LEU A 126 1.29 -9.71 5.72
CA LEU A 126 1.71 -10.42 4.51
C LEU A 126 0.75 -10.07 3.36
N ILE A 127 1.26 -9.39 2.34
CA ILE A 127 0.46 -8.94 1.18
C ILE A 127 0.72 -9.80 -0.07
N THR A 128 1.86 -10.50 -0.13
CA THR A 128 2.21 -11.45 -1.19
C THR A 128 3.03 -12.60 -0.59
N GLU A 129 3.49 -13.55 -1.41
CA GLU A 129 4.35 -14.64 -0.94
C GLU A 129 5.72 -14.16 -0.38
N THR A 130 6.14 -12.93 -0.71
CA THR A 130 7.49 -12.42 -0.38
C THR A 130 7.51 -11.03 0.24
N PHE A 131 6.37 -10.34 0.31
CA PHE A 131 6.29 -8.96 0.81
C PHE A 131 5.38 -8.83 2.03
N VAL A 132 5.91 -8.15 3.06
CA VAL A 132 5.19 -7.73 4.26
C VAL A 132 5.04 -6.21 4.24
N LEU A 133 3.81 -5.73 4.39
CA LEU A 133 3.48 -4.32 4.60
C LEU A 133 3.64 -3.95 6.08
N THR A 134 4.29 -2.84 6.38
CA THR A 134 4.46 -2.30 7.74
C THR A 134 4.64 -0.78 7.72
N ALA A 135 4.72 -0.15 8.90
CA ALA A 135 4.99 1.26 9.03
C ALA A 135 6.48 1.58 8.84
N ALA A 136 6.80 2.70 8.20
CA ALA A 136 8.19 3.11 7.95
C ALA A 136 9.02 3.29 9.24
N HIS A 137 8.40 3.76 10.32
CA HIS A 137 9.07 3.94 11.61
C HIS A 137 9.50 2.59 12.23
N CYS A 138 8.84 1.49 11.89
CA CYS A 138 9.26 0.15 12.32
C CYS A 138 10.59 -0.27 11.69
N LEU A 139 11.06 0.38 10.63
CA LEU A 139 12.35 0.06 10.00
C LEU A 139 13.47 1.02 10.43
N GLY A 140 13.24 1.85 11.45
CA GLY A 140 14.22 2.86 11.90
C GLY A 140 14.39 4.04 10.92
N VAL A 141 13.46 4.20 9.97
CA VAL A 141 13.46 5.30 9.00
C VAL A 141 12.64 6.47 9.56
N GLY A 142 13.27 7.30 10.40
CA GLY A 142 12.69 8.51 11.00
C GLY A 142 13.74 9.36 11.74
N PRO A 143 13.50 10.67 11.95
CA PRO A 143 14.53 11.61 12.45
C PRO A 143 14.92 11.43 13.92
N ASN A 144 14.33 10.48 14.66
CA ASN A 144 14.72 10.16 16.03
C ASN A 144 14.77 8.64 16.18
N HIS A 145 15.97 8.10 16.00
CA HIS A 145 16.28 6.70 16.16
C HIS A 145 16.35 6.39 17.68
N GLN A 146 15.31 5.78 18.22
CA GLN A 146 15.40 4.99 19.44
C GLN A 146 14.69 3.67 19.17
N LEU A 147 15.49 2.66 18.83
CA LEU A 147 15.22 1.29 19.24
C LEU A 147 15.60 1.19 20.71
#